data_AF-A0A239INS5-F1
#
_entry.id   AF-A0A239INS5-F1
#
_cell.length_a   1.000
_cell.length_b   1.000
_cell.length_c   1.000
_cell.angle_alpha   90.00
_cell.angle_beta   90.00
_cell.angle_gamma   90.00
#
_symmetry.space_group_name_H-M   'P 1'
#
loop_
_entity.id
_entity.type
_entity.pdbx_description
1 polymer ?
#
loop_
_entity_poly.entity_id
_entity_poly.type
_entity_poly.pdbx_seq_one_letter_code
_entity_poly.pdbx_strand_id
1 'polypeptide(L)'
;MVQWSPAGVSAVDGVPPAAAYRSVAFSPDGLTLWASPSSGGEDDAWDSSDVIDLATGTVSSGPRWDTGVAQHPGGGLVVTLNSDQGATHGLFARVDPGAASGGAMRLLRRALVLDVDGYGTPLFSADGRHFAIRGNAYENTLEVFEFPSLRQVLATTLGEPNPGYPYPQEWLDQMRAWSRHNLAFAARPGVLWVGTPTGVLVEVDIEAQDAVEHDVLAGSPVSALAATSTGELVLASGGELVLVAVRSDPGETHSIGDSDASMAAASAVSEFLDTTSEVPDDGDLGEHLVLTDGERTWNSGDLATVYSATAEEPSWLRLRAAINTARDART
;
A
#
# COMPACT_ATOMS: atom_id res chain seq x y z
N MET A 1 -24.12 -2.82 -7.21
CA MET A 1 -23.20 -3.96 -6.99
C MET A 1 -23.96 -5.27 -7.18
N VAL A 2 -23.32 -6.32 -7.66
CA VAL A 2 -23.94 -7.66 -7.80
C VAL A 2 -23.06 -8.72 -7.14
N GLN A 3 -23.68 -9.65 -6.42
CA GLN A 3 -23.02 -10.80 -5.82
C GLN A 3 -23.12 -11.98 -6.78
N TRP A 4 -21.98 -12.62 -7.04
CA TRP A 4 -21.91 -13.84 -7.81
C TRP A 4 -21.84 -15.02 -6.85
N SER A 5 -22.83 -15.90 -6.92
CA SER A 5 -22.86 -17.15 -6.15
C SER A 5 -23.04 -18.34 -7.10
N PRO A 6 -22.81 -19.58 -6.64
CA PRO A 6 -23.17 -20.76 -7.42
C PRO A 6 -24.66 -20.80 -7.83
N ALA A 7 -25.54 -20.10 -7.10
CA ALA A 7 -26.97 -20.00 -7.41
C ALA A 7 -27.30 -18.92 -8.47
N GLY A 8 -26.31 -18.14 -8.91
CA GLY A 8 -26.46 -17.06 -9.89
C GLY A 8 -26.04 -15.70 -9.35
N VAL A 9 -26.41 -14.67 -10.11
CA VAL A 9 -26.10 -13.27 -9.81
C VAL A 9 -27.29 -12.62 -9.10
N SER A 10 -27.07 -12.03 -7.93
CA SER A 10 -28.08 -11.30 -7.15
C SER A 10 -27.61 -9.89 -6.80
N ALA A 11 -28.53 -9.00 -6.44
CA ALA A 11 -28.16 -7.73 -5.82
C ALA A 11 -27.57 -8.00 -4.41
N VAL A 12 -26.67 -7.14 -3.97
CA VAL A 12 -26.23 -7.11 -2.57
C VAL A 12 -27.24 -6.28 -1.79
N ASP A 13 -27.89 -6.88 -0.80
CA ASP A 13 -28.82 -6.17 0.07
C ASP A 13 -28.08 -5.08 0.87
N GLY A 14 -28.75 -3.96 1.16
CA GLY A 14 -28.18 -2.87 1.97
C GLY A 14 -27.28 -1.87 1.21
N VAL A 15 -26.79 -2.22 0.02
CA VAL A 15 -25.96 -1.30 -0.80
C VAL A 15 -26.85 -0.49 -1.76
N PRO A 16 -26.80 0.86 -1.71
CA PRO A 16 -27.55 1.71 -2.63
C PRO A 16 -27.23 1.38 -4.11
N PRO A 17 -28.22 1.38 -5.02
CA PRO A 17 -27.98 1.12 -6.44
C PRO A 17 -26.99 2.10 -7.11
N ALA A 18 -26.87 3.31 -6.57
CA ALA A 18 -25.96 4.35 -7.04
C ALA A 18 -24.55 4.30 -6.41
N ALA A 19 -24.26 3.32 -5.53
CA ALA A 19 -22.96 3.16 -4.91
C ALA A 19 -21.85 2.99 -5.98
N ALA A 20 -20.85 3.86 -5.92
CA ALA A 20 -19.77 3.94 -6.90
C ALA A 20 -18.40 3.74 -6.22
N TYR A 21 -18.19 2.53 -5.69
CA TYR A 21 -16.92 2.15 -5.09
C TYR A 21 -15.80 2.18 -6.14
N ARG A 22 -14.67 2.78 -5.76
CA ARG A 22 -13.43 2.74 -6.54
C ARG A 22 -12.58 1.55 -6.19
N SER A 23 -12.66 1.12 -4.94
CA SER A 23 -11.81 0.08 -4.40
C SER A 23 -12.58 -0.81 -3.44
N VAL A 24 -12.23 -2.09 -3.47
CA VAL A 24 -12.85 -3.11 -2.61
C VAL A 24 -11.79 -4.10 -2.12
N ALA A 25 -11.96 -4.60 -0.91
CA ALA A 25 -11.11 -5.64 -0.34
C ALA A 25 -11.90 -6.54 0.60
N PHE A 26 -11.61 -7.83 0.58
CA PHE A 26 -12.16 -8.77 1.55
C PHE A 26 -11.36 -8.73 2.85
N SER A 27 -12.04 -8.89 3.98
CA SER A 27 -11.39 -9.21 5.23
C SER A 27 -10.63 -10.54 5.13
N PRO A 28 -9.62 -10.79 5.98
CA PRO A 28 -8.85 -12.04 5.98
C PRO A 28 -9.69 -13.31 6.12
N ASP A 29 -10.82 -13.25 6.82
CA ASP A 29 -11.75 -14.37 6.98
C ASP A 29 -12.77 -14.50 5.83
N GLY A 30 -12.77 -13.55 4.89
CA GLY A 30 -13.67 -13.50 3.74
C GLY A 30 -15.14 -13.24 4.09
N LEU A 31 -15.44 -12.86 5.34
CA LEU A 31 -16.82 -12.65 5.81
C LEU A 31 -17.28 -11.20 5.63
N THR A 32 -16.34 -10.27 5.47
CA THR A 32 -16.61 -8.84 5.37
C THR A 32 -15.98 -8.28 4.10
N LEU A 33 -16.71 -7.40 3.43
CA LEU A 33 -16.22 -6.63 2.28
C LEU A 33 -16.07 -5.16 2.69
N TRP A 34 -14.85 -4.65 2.60
CA TRP A 34 -14.54 -3.23 2.75
C TRP A 34 -14.61 -2.55 1.38
N ALA A 35 -15.32 -1.43 1.29
CA ALA A 35 -15.54 -0.74 0.02
C ALA A 35 -15.40 0.77 0.19
N SER A 36 -14.60 1.41 -0.67
CA SER A 36 -14.34 2.85 -0.61
C SER A 36 -14.56 3.50 -2.00
N PRO A 37 -15.07 4.75 -2.07
CA PRO A 37 -15.58 5.57 -0.96
C PRO A 37 -16.93 5.05 -0.42
N SER A 38 -17.39 5.52 0.74
CA SER A 38 -18.69 5.12 1.31
C SER A 38 -19.85 5.42 0.35
N SER A 39 -20.85 4.55 0.31
CA SER A 39 -22.06 4.72 -0.52
C SER A 39 -23.09 5.70 0.05
N GLY A 40 -22.93 6.12 1.31
CA GLY A 40 -23.92 6.92 2.03
C GLY A 40 -23.73 8.44 1.99
N GLY A 41 -22.61 8.95 1.48
CA GLY A 41 -22.29 10.38 1.46
C GLY A 41 -22.43 11.00 0.08
N GLU A 42 -23.34 11.97 -0.12
CA GLU A 42 -23.37 12.72 -1.39
C GLU A 42 -22.17 13.68 -1.50
N ASP A 43 -21.75 14.32 -0.39
CA ASP A 43 -20.59 15.22 -0.35
C ASP A 43 -19.40 14.66 0.47
N ASP A 44 -19.64 13.79 1.45
CA ASP A 44 -18.62 13.26 2.39
C ASP A 44 -18.27 11.78 2.17
N ALA A 45 -18.63 11.19 1.02
CA ALA A 45 -18.38 9.77 0.74
C ALA A 45 -16.90 9.38 0.89
N TRP A 46 -15.99 10.31 0.60
CA TRP A 46 -14.55 10.09 0.70
C TRP A 46 -14.00 10.13 2.13
N ASP A 47 -14.79 10.55 3.11
CA ASP A 47 -14.37 10.63 4.51
C ASP A 47 -14.55 9.32 5.29
N SER A 48 -15.12 8.30 4.66
CA SER A 48 -15.27 6.98 5.24
C SER A 48 -15.32 5.89 4.17
N SER A 49 -15.35 4.64 4.62
CA SER A 49 -15.64 3.48 3.78
C SER A 49 -16.88 2.74 4.28
N ASP A 50 -17.39 1.84 3.46
CA ASP A 50 -18.42 0.89 3.84
C ASP A 50 -17.78 -0.43 4.29
N VAL A 51 -18.30 -0.98 5.37
CA VAL A 51 -17.98 -2.31 5.91
C VAL A 51 -19.24 -3.15 5.77
N ILE A 52 -19.22 -4.09 4.83
CA ILE A 52 -20.37 -4.87 4.41
C ILE A 52 -20.21 -6.30 4.96
N ASP A 53 -21.10 -6.70 5.86
CA ASP A 53 -21.22 -8.08 6.32
C ASP A 53 -21.85 -8.92 5.20
N LEU A 54 -21.12 -9.91 4.67
CA LEU A 54 -21.56 -10.69 3.51
C LEU A 54 -22.63 -11.73 3.84
N ALA A 55 -22.80 -12.07 5.12
CA ALA A 55 -23.82 -13.04 5.55
C ALA A 55 -25.19 -12.37 5.73
N THR A 56 -25.21 -11.12 6.19
CA THR A 56 -26.43 -10.38 6.53
C THR A 56 -26.77 -9.27 5.55
N GLY A 57 -25.81 -8.82 4.73
CA GLY A 57 -25.94 -7.64 3.88
C GLY A 57 -25.92 -6.31 4.68
N THR A 58 -25.58 -6.34 5.96
CA THR A 58 -25.54 -5.14 6.78
C THR A 58 -24.37 -4.26 6.36
N VAL A 59 -24.63 -2.98 6.11
CA VAL A 59 -23.61 -1.97 5.82
C VAL A 59 -23.37 -1.13 7.07
N SER A 60 -22.11 -0.98 7.45
CA SER A 60 -21.66 -0.11 8.54
C SER A 60 -20.51 0.77 8.06
N SER A 61 -20.17 1.82 8.81
CA SER A 61 -19.09 2.73 8.44
C SER A 61 -17.73 2.20 8.90
N GLY A 62 -16.73 2.35 8.05
CA GLY A 62 -15.32 2.06 8.32
C GLY A 62 -14.43 3.28 8.09
N PRO A 63 -13.13 3.15 8.41
CA PRO A 63 -12.18 4.26 8.25
C PRO A 63 -12.04 4.70 6.79
N ARG A 64 -11.61 5.94 6.58
CA ARG A 64 -11.23 6.45 5.26
C ARG A 64 -9.97 5.75 4.72
N TRP A 65 -10.02 5.38 3.45
CA TRP A 65 -8.89 4.94 2.64
C TRP A 65 -9.23 5.14 1.16
N ASP A 66 -8.25 5.25 0.27
CA ASP A 66 -8.49 5.66 -1.13
C ASP A 66 -7.76 4.83 -2.20
N THR A 67 -7.01 3.79 -1.80
CA THR A 67 -6.28 2.91 -2.71
C THR A 67 -6.77 1.46 -2.63
N GLY A 68 -6.14 0.63 -1.81
CA GLY A 68 -6.51 -0.76 -1.57
C GLY A 68 -6.08 -1.17 -0.17
N VAL A 69 -6.31 -2.44 0.17
CA VAL A 69 -5.99 -3.01 1.48
C VAL A 69 -4.99 -4.14 1.29
N ALA A 70 -3.84 -4.02 1.95
CA ALA A 70 -2.81 -5.05 1.93
C ALA A 70 -2.78 -5.78 3.27
N GLN A 71 -2.93 -7.09 3.23
CA GLN A 71 -2.84 -7.93 4.43
C GLN A 71 -1.40 -8.36 4.67
N HIS A 72 -0.95 -8.23 5.93
CA HIS A 72 0.34 -8.78 6.33
C HIS A 72 0.27 -10.31 6.36
N PRO A 73 1.26 -11.06 5.82
CA PRO A 73 1.22 -12.53 5.75
C PRO A 73 1.22 -13.21 7.11
N GLY A 74 1.72 -12.54 8.16
CA GLY A 74 1.61 -12.97 9.55
C GLY A 74 0.18 -12.96 10.12
N GLY A 75 -0.79 -12.40 9.39
CA GLY A 75 -2.20 -12.31 9.79
C GLY A 75 -2.48 -11.20 10.81
N GLY A 76 -3.77 -10.90 11.03
CA GLY A 76 -4.23 -9.97 12.08
C GLY A 76 -3.93 -8.48 11.86
N LEU A 77 -3.21 -8.12 10.80
CA LEU A 77 -2.80 -6.76 10.48
C LEU A 77 -3.02 -6.47 8.99
N VAL A 78 -3.55 -5.30 8.69
CA VAL A 78 -3.62 -4.75 7.34
C VAL A 78 -3.00 -3.35 7.28
N VAL A 79 -2.63 -2.91 6.08
CA VAL A 79 -2.25 -1.53 5.79
C VAL A 79 -3.08 -1.00 4.62
N THR A 80 -3.53 0.25 4.75
CA THR A 80 -4.28 1.00 3.74
C THR A 80 -3.69 2.38 3.57
N LEU A 81 -3.91 3.02 2.42
CA LEU A 81 -3.51 4.42 2.25
C LEU A 81 -4.70 5.36 2.40
N ASN A 82 -4.44 6.50 3.02
CA ASN A 82 -5.34 7.64 3.12
C ASN A 82 -4.57 8.89 2.68
N SER A 83 -4.95 9.44 1.54
CA SER A 83 -4.20 10.50 0.87
C SER A 83 -4.95 11.83 0.91
N ASP A 84 -4.16 12.91 0.96
CA ASP A 84 -4.52 14.24 0.50
C ASP A 84 -3.42 14.73 -0.47
N GLN A 85 -3.65 15.84 -1.18
CA GLN A 85 -2.70 16.32 -2.21
C GLN A 85 -1.29 16.61 -1.66
N GLY A 86 -1.15 16.86 -0.36
CA GLY A 86 0.12 17.20 0.28
C GLY A 86 0.83 16.00 0.89
N ALA A 87 0.10 14.98 1.35
CA ALA A 87 0.64 13.81 2.04
C ALA A 87 -0.24 12.56 1.88
N THR A 88 0.39 11.40 1.87
CA THR A 88 -0.31 10.12 1.98
C THR A 88 0.07 9.42 3.28
N HIS A 89 -0.91 9.02 4.08
CA HIS A 89 -0.68 8.21 5.27
C HIS A 89 -0.83 6.73 4.98
N GLY A 90 0.19 5.93 5.32
CA GLY A 90 0.08 4.48 5.40
C GLY A 90 -0.46 4.07 6.76
N LEU A 91 -1.76 3.81 6.82
CA LEU A 91 -2.48 3.50 8.05
C LEU A 91 -2.51 2.00 8.29
N PHE A 92 -1.96 1.57 9.42
CA PHE A 92 -2.04 0.19 9.87
C PHE A 92 -3.31 -0.02 10.68
N ALA A 93 -3.95 -1.19 10.53
CA ALA A 93 -5.12 -1.55 11.30
C ALA A 93 -5.04 -2.99 11.79
N ARG A 94 -5.38 -3.21 13.06
CA ARG A 94 -5.63 -4.55 13.59
C ARG A 94 -6.96 -5.05 13.05
N VAL A 95 -6.99 -6.31 12.66
CA VAL A 95 -8.22 -6.99 12.22
C VAL A 95 -8.36 -8.26 13.04
N ASP A 96 -9.32 -8.27 13.96
CA ASP A 96 -9.55 -9.40 14.86
C ASP A 96 -10.36 -10.51 14.16
N PRO A 97 -9.77 -11.70 13.95
CA PRO A 97 -10.51 -12.83 13.44
C PRO A 97 -11.48 -13.30 14.54
N GLY A 98 -12.79 -13.18 14.32
CA GLY A 98 -13.82 -13.71 15.22
C GLY A 98 -14.36 -12.77 16.29
N ALA A 99 -14.03 -11.48 16.27
CA ALA A 99 -14.75 -10.48 17.08
C ALA A 99 -16.21 -10.35 16.61
N ALA A 100 -17.14 -10.09 17.53
CA ALA A 100 -18.56 -9.89 17.21
C ALA A 100 -18.82 -8.72 16.23
N SER A 101 -17.83 -7.84 16.07
CA SER A 101 -17.80 -6.74 15.09
C SER A 101 -17.14 -7.12 13.75
N GLY A 102 -17.04 -8.41 13.42
CA GLY A 102 -16.89 -8.95 12.05
C GLY A 102 -15.86 -8.26 11.16
N GLY A 103 -14.56 -8.41 11.44
CA GLY A 103 -13.51 -7.92 10.54
C GLY A 103 -13.42 -6.40 10.42
N ALA A 104 -13.87 -5.63 11.42
CA ALA A 104 -13.65 -4.19 11.45
C ALA A 104 -12.15 -3.84 11.50
N MET A 105 -11.74 -2.82 10.73
CA MET A 105 -10.39 -2.24 10.82
C MET A 105 -10.28 -1.37 12.07
N ARG A 106 -9.40 -1.75 13.00
CA ARG A 106 -9.04 -0.93 14.17
C ARG A 106 -7.75 -0.18 13.88
N LEU A 107 -7.86 1.09 13.49
CA LEU A 107 -6.70 1.90 13.13
C LEU A 107 -5.70 1.99 14.29
N LEU A 108 -4.42 1.90 13.98
CA LEU A 108 -3.32 1.99 14.91
C LEU A 108 -2.65 3.36 14.80
N ARG A 109 -2.08 3.84 15.91
CA ARG A 109 -1.47 5.16 15.98
C ARG A 109 -0.20 5.29 15.14
N ARG A 110 0.56 4.20 14.99
CA ARG A 110 1.82 4.22 14.23
C ARG A 110 1.49 4.12 12.74
N ALA A 111 1.93 5.10 11.96
CA ALA A 111 1.62 5.20 10.54
C ALA A 111 2.83 5.69 9.72
N LEU A 112 2.83 5.38 8.43
CA LEU A 112 3.76 5.99 7.48
C LEU A 112 3.23 7.35 7.03
N VAL A 113 4.14 8.25 6.67
CA VAL A 113 3.84 9.44 5.88
C VAL A 113 4.69 9.44 4.61
N LEU A 114 4.03 9.47 3.47
CA LEU A 114 4.61 9.54 2.14
C LEU A 114 4.33 10.91 1.55
N ASP A 115 5.20 11.36 0.65
CA ASP A 115 5.01 12.67 0.02
C ASP A 115 3.87 12.63 -0.99
N VAL A 116 3.01 13.65 -1.03
CA VAL A 116 1.91 13.80 -2.02
C VAL A 116 0.92 12.63 -2.10
N ASP A 117 -0.01 12.64 -3.06
CA ASP A 117 -1.05 11.63 -3.26
C ASP A 117 -0.75 10.64 -4.39
N GLY A 118 -1.64 9.66 -4.58
CA GLY A 118 -1.68 8.83 -5.78
C GLY A 118 -0.73 7.64 -5.77
N TYR A 119 -0.38 7.11 -4.60
CA TYR A 119 0.34 5.84 -4.48
C TYR A 119 -0.55 4.64 -4.84
N GLY A 120 0.08 3.51 -5.19
CA GLY A 120 -0.59 2.21 -5.31
C GLY A 120 -0.78 1.51 -3.96
N THR A 121 -1.60 0.46 -3.94
CA THR A 121 -1.76 -0.41 -2.76
C THR A 121 -0.42 -0.99 -2.32
N PRO A 122 -0.08 -0.97 -1.01
CA PRO A 122 1.13 -1.60 -0.51
C PRO A 122 1.17 -3.10 -0.86
N LEU A 123 2.36 -3.64 -1.04
CA LEU A 123 2.58 -5.05 -1.35
C LEU A 123 3.54 -5.65 -0.33
N PHE A 124 3.10 -6.66 0.44
CA PHE A 124 4.00 -7.37 1.34
C PHE A 124 4.80 -8.46 0.61
N SER A 125 6.04 -8.64 1.05
CA SER A 125 6.82 -9.87 0.82
C SER A 125 6.17 -11.06 1.49
N ALA A 126 6.38 -12.27 0.96
CA ALA A 126 5.76 -13.49 1.49
C ALA A 126 6.17 -13.80 2.93
N ASP A 127 7.40 -13.45 3.32
CA ASP A 127 7.92 -13.59 4.68
C ASP A 127 7.49 -12.44 5.62
N GLY A 128 6.81 -11.42 5.10
CA GLY A 128 6.33 -10.26 5.84
C GLY A 128 7.42 -9.29 6.31
N ARG A 129 8.70 -9.52 5.98
CA ARG A 129 9.81 -8.67 6.46
C ARG A 129 9.86 -7.32 5.75
N HIS A 130 9.32 -7.26 4.53
CA HIS A 130 9.30 -6.06 3.71
C HIS A 130 7.92 -5.80 3.12
N PHE A 131 7.65 -4.53 2.83
CA PHE A 131 6.58 -4.15 1.90
C PHE A 131 7.01 -3.02 0.99
N ALA A 132 6.50 -3.03 -0.24
CA ALA A 132 6.77 -2.05 -1.27
C ALA A 132 5.54 -1.17 -1.50
N ILE A 133 5.77 0.11 -1.80
CA ILE A 133 4.74 1.06 -2.21
C ILE A 133 5.16 1.69 -3.54
N ARG A 134 4.23 1.75 -4.50
CA ARG A 134 4.50 2.08 -5.90
C ARG A 134 3.92 3.44 -6.29
N GLY A 135 4.79 4.30 -6.81
CA GLY A 135 4.49 5.52 -7.56
C GLY A 135 3.79 6.58 -6.73
N ASN A 136 3.56 7.75 -7.32
CA ASN A 136 2.61 8.72 -6.79
C ASN A 136 1.90 9.42 -7.97
N ALA A 137 1.11 10.46 -7.74
CA ALA A 137 0.40 11.17 -8.81
C ALA A 137 1.35 11.91 -9.78
N TYR A 138 2.61 12.12 -9.40
CA TYR A 138 3.55 12.99 -10.10
C TYR A 138 4.79 12.25 -10.61
N GLU A 139 5.12 11.09 -10.06
CA GLU A 139 6.33 10.35 -10.38
C GLU A 139 6.13 8.83 -10.26
N ASN A 140 7.06 8.10 -10.88
CA ASN A 140 7.13 6.65 -10.80
C ASN A 140 8.07 6.19 -9.67
N THR A 141 7.84 6.64 -8.43
CA THR A 141 8.63 6.18 -7.26
C THR A 141 8.46 4.70 -6.94
N LEU A 142 9.44 4.11 -6.27
CA LEU A 142 9.38 2.80 -5.63
C LEU A 142 10.06 2.93 -4.27
N GLU A 143 9.29 2.66 -3.23
CA GLU A 143 9.76 2.69 -1.85
C GLU A 143 9.55 1.34 -1.21
N VAL A 144 10.54 0.84 -0.49
CA VAL A 144 10.47 -0.42 0.26
C VAL A 144 10.84 -0.14 1.71
N PHE A 145 10.01 -0.68 2.60
CA PHE A 145 10.16 -0.54 4.04
C PHE A 145 10.33 -1.90 4.69
N GLU A 146 11.15 -1.95 5.72
CA GLU A 146 11.22 -3.07 6.66
C GLU A 146 10.03 -3.06 7.61
N PHE A 147 9.55 -4.25 7.96
CA PHE A 147 8.55 -4.46 8.99
C PHE A 147 9.12 -5.35 10.10
N PRO A 148 8.92 -5.03 11.40
CA PRO A 148 7.99 -4.04 11.96
C PRO A 148 8.58 -2.64 12.21
N SER A 149 9.84 -2.40 11.84
CA SER A 149 10.54 -1.14 12.12
C SER A 149 10.00 0.06 11.34
N LEU A 150 9.33 -0.18 10.21
CA LEU A 150 8.92 0.84 9.22
C LEU A 150 10.09 1.63 8.64
N ARG A 151 11.32 1.12 8.76
CA ARG A 151 12.51 1.79 8.24
C ARG A 151 12.53 1.68 6.72
N GLN A 152 12.78 2.79 6.02
CA GLN A 152 12.96 2.76 4.57
C GLN A 152 14.29 2.09 4.23
N VAL A 153 14.27 1.11 3.33
CA VAL A 153 15.46 0.35 2.89
C VAL A 153 15.76 0.50 1.42
N LEU A 154 14.77 0.92 0.63
CA LEU A 154 14.93 1.30 -0.76
C LEU A 154 14.05 2.51 -1.06
N ALA A 155 14.60 3.48 -1.75
CA ALA A 155 13.88 4.61 -2.32
C ALA A 155 14.49 4.90 -3.70
N THR A 156 13.68 4.82 -4.75
CA THR A 156 14.15 5.10 -6.11
C THR A 156 13.03 5.58 -7.01
N THR A 157 13.38 6.21 -8.13
CA THR A 157 12.45 6.59 -9.17
C THR A 157 12.64 5.67 -10.37
N LEU A 158 11.56 5.06 -10.84
CA LEU A 158 11.56 4.20 -12.02
C LEU A 158 11.46 5.08 -13.29
N GLY A 159 12.52 5.04 -14.10
CA GLY A 159 12.66 5.92 -15.26
C GLY A 159 13.26 7.28 -14.91
N GLU A 160 13.06 8.26 -15.78
CA GLU A 160 13.63 9.61 -15.58
C GLU A 160 12.85 10.41 -14.52
N PRO A 161 13.55 11.12 -13.60
CA PRO A 161 12.93 11.93 -12.57
C PRO A 161 12.16 13.12 -13.17
N ASN A 162 11.27 13.73 -12.38
CA ASN A 162 10.45 14.84 -12.86
C ASN A 162 11.32 16.05 -13.25
N PRO A 163 11.26 16.52 -14.51
CA PRO A 163 12.08 17.63 -14.99
C PRO A 163 11.58 19.01 -14.51
N GLY A 164 10.51 19.06 -13.73
CA GLY A 164 9.84 20.27 -13.29
C GLY A 164 8.78 20.75 -14.28
N TYR A 165 7.92 21.66 -13.82
CA TYR A 165 6.85 22.24 -14.63
C TYR A 165 7.38 23.37 -15.54
N PRO A 166 6.94 23.46 -16.81
CA PRO A 166 5.95 22.60 -17.48
C PRO A 166 6.52 21.25 -17.93
N TYR A 167 5.70 20.20 -17.83
CA TYR A 167 6.13 18.84 -18.16
C TYR A 167 6.33 18.66 -19.67
N PRO A 168 7.54 18.24 -20.13
CA PRO A 168 7.76 17.86 -21.51
C PRO A 168 6.87 16.67 -21.90
N GLN A 169 6.30 16.69 -23.12
CA GLN A 169 5.42 15.62 -23.58
C GLN A 169 6.13 14.25 -23.61
N GLU A 170 7.40 14.22 -24.02
CA GLU A 170 8.21 13.00 -24.04
C GLU A 170 8.33 12.38 -22.64
N TRP A 171 8.54 13.19 -21.61
CA TRP A 171 8.60 12.72 -20.24
C TRP A 171 7.23 12.21 -19.76
N LEU A 172 6.13 12.90 -20.11
CA LEU A 172 4.78 12.40 -19.80
C LEU A 172 4.48 11.06 -20.46
N ASP A 173 4.92 10.87 -21.71
CA ASP A 173 4.73 9.61 -22.43
C ASP A 173 5.53 8.48 -21.78
N GLN A 174 6.78 8.75 -21.37
CA GLN A 174 7.60 7.81 -20.61
C GLN A 174 6.97 7.48 -19.25
N MET A 175 6.52 8.50 -18.51
CA MET A 175 5.86 8.32 -17.21
C MET A 175 4.64 7.41 -17.33
N ARG A 176 3.81 7.60 -18.37
CA ARG A 176 2.61 6.80 -18.65
C ARG A 176 2.88 5.40 -19.17
N ALA A 177 4.09 5.14 -19.69
CA ALA A 177 4.45 3.83 -20.21
C ALA A 177 4.68 2.80 -19.09
N TRP A 178 4.93 3.25 -17.85
CA TRP A 178 5.04 2.39 -16.68
C TRP A 178 3.66 1.97 -16.19
N SER A 179 3.43 0.66 -16.06
CA SER A 179 2.27 0.17 -15.32
C SER A 179 2.44 0.40 -13.81
N ARG A 180 1.32 0.64 -13.13
CA ARG A 180 1.26 0.68 -11.66
C ARG A 180 1.16 -0.71 -11.02
N HIS A 181 0.90 -1.75 -11.82
CA HIS A 181 0.77 -3.14 -11.37
C HIS A 181 2.00 -3.96 -11.73
N ASN A 182 3.19 -3.36 -11.70
CA ASN A 182 4.40 -3.94 -12.26
C ASN A 182 5.36 -4.50 -11.20
N LEU A 183 4.90 -4.77 -9.98
CA LEU A 183 5.71 -5.25 -8.87
C LEU A 183 5.26 -6.63 -8.40
N ALA A 184 6.21 -7.50 -8.05
CA ALA A 184 5.94 -8.75 -7.35
C ALA A 184 7.13 -9.14 -6.47
N PHE A 185 6.90 -9.43 -5.18
CA PHE A 185 7.93 -10.09 -4.38
C PHE A 185 8.12 -11.52 -4.85
N ALA A 186 9.38 -11.95 -4.92
CA ALA A 186 9.73 -13.34 -5.19
C ALA A 186 9.38 -14.23 -3.99
N ALA A 187 9.35 -15.55 -4.21
CA ALA A 187 9.37 -16.52 -3.11
C ALA A 187 10.69 -16.47 -2.33
N ARG A 188 11.81 -16.08 -2.98
CA ARG A 188 13.07 -15.82 -2.29
C ARG A 188 12.91 -14.57 -1.41
N PRO A 189 13.15 -14.67 -0.09
CA PRO A 189 13.14 -13.54 0.83
C PRO A 189 13.99 -12.37 0.32
N GLY A 190 13.52 -11.13 0.51
CA GLY A 190 14.30 -9.92 0.19
C GLY A 190 14.40 -9.58 -1.30
N VAL A 191 13.69 -10.28 -2.19
CA VAL A 191 13.78 -10.03 -3.63
C VAL A 191 12.47 -9.52 -4.22
N LEU A 192 12.57 -8.41 -4.93
CA LEU A 192 11.46 -7.72 -5.59
C LEU A 192 11.66 -7.73 -7.10
N TRP A 193 10.66 -8.17 -7.83
CA TRP A 193 10.62 -8.09 -9.28
C TRP A 193 9.88 -6.83 -9.74
N VAL A 194 10.45 -6.16 -10.75
CA VAL A 194 9.89 -4.96 -11.36
C VAL A 194 9.78 -5.17 -12.87
N GLY A 195 8.57 -5.10 -13.41
CA GLY A 195 8.32 -5.11 -14.85
C GLY A 195 8.50 -3.72 -15.48
N THR A 196 9.17 -3.64 -16.63
CA THR A 196 9.48 -2.35 -17.28
C THR A 196 8.58 -2.07 -18.50
N PRO A 197 8.57 -0.83 -19.00
CA PRO A 197 7.91 -0.47 -20.25
C PRO A 197 8.50 -1.14 -21.50
N THR A 198 9.70 -1.72 -21.41
CA THR A 198 10.35 -2.43 -22.52
C THR A 198 10.09 -3.93 -22.50
N GLY A 199 9.41 -4.46 -21.47
CA GLY A 199 9.14 -5.90 -21.31
C GLY A 199 10.26 -6.67 -20.61
N VAL A 200 11.25 -5.95 -20.08
CA VAL A 200 12.31 -6.49 -19.21
C VAL A 200 11.74 -6.69 -17.81
N LEU A 201 12.19 -7.76 -17.14
CA LEU A 201 11.99 -7.92 -15.70
C LEU A 201 13.28 -7.58 -14.97
N VAL A 202 13.22 -6.69 -14.00
CA VAL A 202 14.34 -6.33 -13.13
C VAL A 202 14.16 -7.07 -11.82
N GLU A 203 15.14 -7.88 -11.46
CA GLU A 203 15.28 -8.52 -10.15
C GLU A 203 16.05 -7.57 -9.24
N VAL A 204 15.44 -7.14 -8.15
CA VAL A 204 16.06 -6.26 -7.15
C VAL A 204 16.28 -7.06 -5.87
N ASP A 205 17.54 -7.19 -5.47
CA ASP A 205 17.91 -7.69 -4.15
C ASP A 205 17.94 -6.51 -3.17
N ILE A 206 16.98 -6.50 -2.24
CA ILE A 206 16.80 -5.40 -1.29
C ILE A 206 17.94 -5.37 -0.27
N GLU A 207 18.44 -6.54 0.13
CA GLU A 207 19.47 -6.66 1.17
C GLU A 207 20.85 -6.31 0.59
N ALA A 208 21.15 -6.77 -0.63
CA ALA A 208 22.39 -6.48 -1.33
C ALA A 208 22.39 -5.09 -2.02
N GLN A 209 21.22 -4.48 -2.20
CA GLN A 209 21.02 -3.25 -3.00
C GLN A 209 21.51 -3.37 -4.44
N ASP A 210 21.37 -4.57 -5.02
CA ASP A 210 21.77 -4.88 -6.39
C ASP A 210 20.54 -5.14 -7.27
N ALA A 211 20.69 -4.92 -8.58
CA ALA A 211 19.65 -5.16 -9.56
C ALA A 211 20.18 -5.89 -10.80
N VAL A 212 19.41 -6.84 -11.31
CA VAL A 212 19.74 -7.64 -12.50
C VAL A 212 18.56 -7.63 -13.48
N GLU A 213 18.84 -7.37 -14.75
CA GLU A 213 17.83 -7.36 -15.81
C GLU A 213 17.69 -8.73 -16.49
N HIS A 214 16.45 -9.09 -16.80
CA HIS A 214 16.09 -10.34 -17.46
C HIS A 214 15.19 -10.07 -18.68
N ASP A 215 15.69 -10.43 -19.85
CA ASP A 215 14.95 -10.35 -21.11
C ASP A 215 13.96 -11.51 -21.24
N VAL A 216 12.72 -11.32 -20.76
CA VAL A 216 11.66 -12.35 -20.83
C VAL A 216 10.74 -12.13 -22.03
N LEU A 217 10.15 -10.93 -22.16
CA LEU A 217 9.26 -10.55 -23.27
C LEU A 217 9.68 -9.20 -23.86
N ALA A 218 10.95 -9.11 -24.26
CA ALA A 218 11.50 -7.88 -24.80
C ALA A 218 10.65 -7.34 -25.98
N GLY A 219 10.31 -6.05 -25.91
CA GLY A 219 9.59 -5.32 -26.96
C GLY A 219 8.11 -5.07 -26.69
N SER A 220 7.56 -5.47 -25.54
CA SER A 220 6.19 -5.11 -25.12
C SER A 220 6.13 -4.67 -23.66
N PRO A 221 5.43 -3.56 -23.32
CA PRO A 221 5.35 -3.11 -21.94
C PRO A 221 4.75 -4.15 -21.00
N VAL A 222 5.32 -4.28 -19.79
CA VAL A 222 4.68 -5.03 -18.72
C VAL A 222 3.45 -4.27 -18.23
N SER A 223 2.27 -4.87 -18.37
CA SER A 223 1.00 -4.28 -17.93
C SER A 223 0.58 -4.76 -16.55
N ALA A 224 0.94 -5.98 -16.16
CA ALA A 224 0.77 -6.50 -14.80
C ALA A 224 1.81 -7.57 -14.47
N LEU A 225 2.20 -7.64 -13.20
CA LEU A 225 3.12 -8.63 -12.66
C LEU A 225 2.59 -9.10 -11.29
N ALA A 226 2.63 -10.41 -11.06
CA ALA A 226 2.28 -11.00 -9.77
C ALA A 226 3.14 -12.24 -9.52
N ALA A 227 3.29 -12.64 -8.26
CA ALA A 227 3.84 -13.94 -7.90
C ALA A 227 2.71 -14.93 -7.61
N THR A 228 2.91 -16.18 -8.00
CA THR A 228 2.07 -17.30 -7.57
C THR A 228 2.48 -17.77 -6.18
N SER A 229 1.61 -18.56 -5.52
CA SER A 229 1.96 -19.19 -4.23
C SER A 229 3.09 -20.21 -4.33
N THR A 230 3.39 -20.71 -5.52
CA THR A 230 4.47 -21.66 -5.79
C THR A 230 5.79 -20.97 -6.17
N GLY A 231 5.80 -19.63 -6.28
CA GLY A 231 7.00 -18.82 -6.48
C GLY A 231 7.32 -18.47 -7.94
N GLU A 232 6.55 -18.96 -8.92
CA GLU A 232 6.60 -18.47 -10.29
C GLU A 232 6.01 -17.06 -10.41
N LEU A 233 6.42 -16.33 -11.44
CA LEU A 233 5.84 -15.04 -11.77
C LEU A 233 4.79 -15.17 -12.88
N VAL A 234 3.68 -14.46 -12.74
CA VAL A 234 2.68 -14.27 -13.80
C VAL A 234 2.85 -12.87 -14.35
N LEU A 235 3.14 -12.79 -15.64
CA LEU A 235 3.40 -11.56 -16.38
C LEU A 235 2.33 -11.36 -17.45
N ALA A 236 1.68 -10.19 -17.45
CA ALA A 236 0.84 -9.75 -18.56
C ALA A 236 1.59 -8.70 -19.41
N SER A 237 1.61 -8.91 -20.72
CA SER A 237 2.26 -7.99 -21.68
C SER A 237 1.69 -8.18 -23.08
N GLY A 238 1.44 -7.10 -23.82
CA GLY A 238 1.06 -7.18 -25.25
C GLY A 238 -0.23 -7.95 -25.56
N GLY A 239 -1.09 -8.23 -24.57
CA GLY A 239 -2.27 -9.10 -24.71
C GLY A 239 -2.00 -10.58 -24.42
N GLU A 240 -0.78 -10.93 -24.03
CA GLU A 240 -0.35 -12.25 -23.60
C GLU A 240 -0.28 -12.34 -22.06
N LEU A 241 -0.42 -13.55 -21.55
CA LEU A 241 -0.19 -13.91 -20.15
C LEU A 241 0.85 -15.03 -20.11
N VAL A 242 1.95 -14.80 -19.41
CA VAL A 242 3.11 -15.71 -19.38
C VAL A 242 3.41 -16.09 -17.93
N LEU A 243 3.67 -17.39 -17.72
CA LEU A 243 4.17 -17.92 -16.47
C LEU A 243 5.69 -18.08 -16.57
N VAL A 244 6.43 -17.43 -15.68
CA VAL A 244 7.90 -17.43 -15.66
C VAL A 244 8.37 -18.23 -14.45
N ALA A 245 9.06 -19.35 -14.72
CA ALA A 245 9.70 -20.12 -13.68
C ALA A 245 10.97 -19.42 -13.20
N VAL A 246 11.01 -19.04 -11.92
CA VAL A 246 12.18 -18.42 -11.30
C VAL A 246 13.09 -19.54 -10.77
N ARG A 247 14.31 -19.63 -11.30
CA ARG A 247 15.30 -20.58 -10.81
C ARG A 247 16.04 -19.96 -9.63
N SER A 248 15.79 -20.47 -8.43
CA SER A 248 16.60 -20.12 -7.26
C SER A 248 17.70 -21.15 -7.06
N ASP A 249 18.91 -20.71 -6.72
CA ASP A 249 19.96 -21.63 -6.33
C ASP A 249 19.58 -22.32 -5.01
N PRO A 250 19.74 -23.66 -4.89
CA PRO A 250 19.34 -24.41 -3.70
C PRO A 250 20.07 -24.00 -2.41
N GLY A 251 21.17 -23.24 -2.52
CA GLY A 251 21.92 -22.70 -1.38
C GLY A 251 21.40 -21.34 -0.87
N GLU A 252 20.82 -20.53 -1.76
CA GLU A 252 20.24 -19.20 -1.45
C GLU A 252 18.76 -19.29 -1.07
N THR A 253 18.12 -20.40 -1.42
CA THR A 253 16.92 -20.88 -0.74
C THR A 253 17.34 -21.49 0.60
N HIS A 254 17.86 -20.67 1.52
CA HIS A 254 17.69 -20.99 2.93
C HIS A 254 16.19 -20.91 3.21
N SER A 255 15.48 -21.99 2.87
CA SER A 255 14.09 -22.19 3.22
C SER A 255 14.08 -22.31 4.74
N ILE A 256 13.97 -21.18 5.42
CA ILE A 256 13.11 -21.11 6.58
C ILE A 256 11.82 -21.80 6.12
N GLY A 257 11.54 -23.02 6.62
CA GLY A 257 10.39 -23.78 6.14
C GLY A 257 9.13 -22.90 6.25
N ASP A 258 8.13 -23.10 5.39
CA ASP A 258 6.92 -22.25 5.36
C ASP A 258 6.33 -22.00 6.76
N SER A 259 6.44 -22.99 7.67
CA SER A 259 6.06 -22.86 9.07
C SER A 259 6.90 -21.84 9.85
N ASP A 260 8.21 -21.86 9.69
CA ASP A 260 9.13 -20.98 10.40
C ASP A 260 9.02 -19.54 9.88
N ALA A 261 8.79 -19.37 8.57
CA ALA A 261 8.59 -18.06 7.95
C ALA A 261 7.25 -17.46 8.39
N SER A 262 6.20 -18.29 8.42
CA SER A 262 4.89 -17.91 8.96
C SER A 262 4.96 -17.52 10.44
N MET A 263 5.69 -18.27 11.27
CA MET A 263 5.90 -17.93 12.68
C MET A 263 6.68 -16.62 12.85
N ALA A 264 7.73 -16.39 12.05
CA ALA A 264 8.49 -15.14 12.07
C ALA A 264 7.61 -13.95 11.68
N ALA A 265 6.81 -14.09 10.62
CA ALA A 265 5.86 -13.06 10.17
C ALA A 265 4.81 -12.76 11.25
N ALA A 266 4.26 -13.78 11.91
CA ALA A 266 3.31 -13.60 13.02
C ALA A 266 3.97 -12.93 14.24
N SER A 267 5.23 -13.28 14.54
CA SER A 267 6.01 -12.64 15.60
C SER A 267 6.26 -11.16 15.30
N ALA A 268 6.57 -10.81 14.05
CA ALA A 268 6.76 -9.43 13.63
C ALA A 268 5.46 -8.61 13.77
N VAL A 269 4.29 -9.20 13.47
CA VAL A 269 3.00 -8.53 13.72
C VAL A 269 2.80 -8.31 15.21
N SER A 270 3.06 -9.31 16.05
CA SER A 270 2.96 -9.15 17.51
C SER A 270 3.87 -8.03 18.01
N GLU A 271 5.12 -8.00 17.56
CA GLU A 271 6.08 -6.95 17.89
C GLU A 271 5.56 -5.57 17.48
N PHE A 272 5.03 -5.43 16.25
CA PHE A 272 4.45 -4.18 15.79
C PHE A 272 3.29 -3.71 16.68
N LEU A 273 2.35 -4.61 16.97
CA LEU A 273 1.19 -4.34 17.82
C LEU A 273 1.59 -3.93 19.23
N ASP A 274 2.63 -4.55 19.81
CA ASP A 274 3.16 -4.20 21.13
C ASP A 274 3.79 -2.81 21.18
N THR A 275 4.24 -2.25 20.04
CA THR A 275 4.81 -0.89 19.95
C THR A 275 3.78 0.22 19.72
N THR A 276 2.51 -0.12 19.56
CA THR A 276 1.47 0.85 19.21
C THR A 276 0.18 0.60 19.98
N SER A 277 -0.82 1.44 19.74
CA SER A 277 -2.15 1.30 20.31
C SER A 277 -3.19 1.73 19.29
N GLU A 278 -4.45 1.37 19.53
CA GLU A 278 -5.55 1.78 18.68
C GLU A 278 -5.81 3.28 18.78
N VAL A 279 -6.22 3.87 17.67
CA VAL A 279 -6.75 5.24 17.63
C VAL A 279 -8.17 5.23 18.21
N PRO A 280 -8.52 6.16 19.11
CA PRO A 280 -9.90 6.30 19.60
C PRO A 280 -10.89 6.55 18.46
N ASP A 281 -12.10 5.98 18.56
CA ASP A 281 -13.13 6.06 17.50
C ASP A 281 -13.72 7.47 17.30
N ASP A 282 -13.52 8.40 18.23
CA ASP A 282 -14.18 9.72 18.30
C ASP A 282 -13.25 10.94 18.10
N GLY A 283 -11.97 10.71 17.78
CA GLY A 283 -10.95 11.75 17.66
C GLY A 283 -10.57 12.10 16.21
N ASP A 284 -9.97 13.30 16.03
CA ASP A 284 -9.27 13.61 14.78
C ASP A 284 -8.07 12.67 14.63
N LEU A 285 -8.05 11.91 13.52
CA LEU A 285 -6.98 10.97 13.21
C LEU A 285 -5.61 11.66 13.31
N GLY A 286 -5.50 12.89 12.78
CA GLY A 286 -4.24 13.64 12.75
C GLY A 286 -3.63 13.93 14.13
N GLU A 287 -4.45 14.03 15.18
CA GLU A 287 -3.98 14.30 16.54
C GLU A 287 -3.38 13.06 17.23
N HIS A 288 -3.76 11.87 16.76
CA HIS A 288 -3.40 10.61 17.37
C HIS A 288 -2.23 9.90 16.69
N LEU A 289 -2.00 10.17 15.41
CA LEU A 289 -0.95 9.52 14.63
C LEU A 289 0.46 9.87 15.12
N VAL A 290 1.32 8.85 15.08
CA VAL A 290 2.78 8.95 15.18
C VAL A 290 3.31 8.55 13.81
N LEU A 291 3.73 9.55 13.05
CA LEU A 291 4.13 9.42 11.65
C LEU A 291 5.61 9.09 11.54
N THR A 292 5.97 8.26 10.56
CA THR A 292 7.36 8.07 10.13
C THR A 292 7.47 8.07 8.62
N ASP A 293 8.51 8.72 8.08
CA ASP A 293 8.89 8.63 6.66
C ASP A 293 9.88 7.48 6.40
N GLY A 294 10.15 6.67 7.43
CA GLY A 294 11.13 5.59 7.41
C GLY A 294 12.56 6.00 7.80
N GLU A 295 12.83 7.30 7.98
CA GLU A 295 14.09 7.82 8.52
C GLU A 295 13.87 8.52 9.87
N ARG A 296 12.81 9.30 9.97
CA ARG A 296 12.45 10.15 11.11
C ARG A 296 11.05 9.80 11.59
N THR A 297 10.73 10.23 12.81
CA THR A 297 9.42 10.02 13.43
C THR A 297 8.94 11.31 14.04
N TRP A 298 7.64 11.57 13.89
CA TRP A 298 6.98 12.75 14.43
C TRP A 298 5.67 12.37 15.12
N ASN A 299 5.50 12.84 16.34
CA ASN A 299 4.19 12.96 16.95
C ASN A 299 3.53 14.31 16.57
N SER A 300 2.26 14.48 16.92
CA SER A 300 1.51 15.72 16.65
C SER A 300 2.15 16.97 17.25
N GLY A 301 2.79 16.85 18.43
CA GLY A 301 3.54 17.92 19.06
C GLY A 301 4.80 18.31 18.29
N ASP A 302 5.55 17.34 17.78
CA ASP A 302 6.74 17.60 16.94
C ASP A 302 6.34 18.40 15.70
N LEU A 303 5.30 17.93 14.98
CA LEU A 303 4.78 18.59 13.77
C LEU A 303 4.26 20.00 14.01
N ALA A 304 3.71 20.27 15.20
CA ALA A 304 3.23 21.60 15.56
C ALA A 304 4.37 22.63 15.71
N THR A 305 5.61 22.17 15.88
CA THR A 305 6.81 23.01 16.07
C THR A 305 7.71 23.11 14.84
N VAL A 306 7.32 22.49 13.73
CA VAL A 306 8.05 22.61 12.46
C VAL A 306 7.75 23.97 11.83
N TYR A 307 8.74 24.87 11.79
CA TYR A 307 8.61 26.22 11.18
C TYR A 307 9.56 26.45 10.01
N SER A 308 10.50 25.54 9.79
CA SER A 308 11.40 25.60 8.65
C SER A 308 11.56 24.21 8.07
N ALA A 309 11.65 24.15 6.75
CA ALA A 309 12.00 22.95 6.02
C ALA A 309 12.89 23.31 4.82
N THR A 310 13.85 22.45 4.48
CA THR A 310 14.76 22.68 3.34
C THR A 310 14.08 22.31 2.02
N ALA A 311 14.71 22.64 0.88
CA ALA A 311 14.20 22.25 -0.43
C ALA A 311 14.35 20.74 -0.71
N GLU A 312 15.23 20.06 0.03
CA GLU A 312 15.51 18.63 -0.04
C GLU A 312 14.52 17.81 0.80
N GLU A 313 13.76 18.46 1.69
CA GLU A 313 12.75 17.78 2.49
C GLU A 313 11.47 17.52 1.70
N PRO A 314 10.72 16.46 2.07
CA PRO A 314 9.44 16.14 1.45
C PRO A 314 8.47 17.32 1.42
N SER A 315 7.66 17.39 0.37
CA SER A 315 6.70 18.46 0.14
C SER A 315 5.72 18.59 1.31
N TRP A 316 5.27 17.47 1.89
CA TRP A 316 4.38 17.47 3.06
C TRP A 316 4.96 18.22 4.26
N LEU A 317 6.26 18.05 4.53
CA LEU A 317 6.94 18.67 5.68
C LEU A 317 7.17 20.17 5.43
N ARG A 318 7.47 20.53 4.18
CA ARG A 318 7.56 21.92 3.73
C ARG A 318 6.22 22.65 3.82
N LEU A 319 5.13 21.99 3.44
CA LEU A 319 3.77 22.50 3.60
C LEU A 319 3.43 22.68 5.08
N ARG A 320 3.78 21.72 5.94
CA ARG A 320 3.60 21.84 7.40
C ARG A 320 4.32 23.06 7.96
N ALA A 321 5.59 23.27 7.59
CA ALA A 321 6.38 24.44 7.99
C ALA A 321 5.71 25.77 7.59
N ALA A 322 5.21 25.84 6.35
CA ALA A 322 4.52 27.02 5.84
C ALA A 322 3.20 27.29 6.56
N ILE A 323 2.41 26.25 6.84
CA ILE A 323 1.14 26.35 7.58
C ILE A 323 1.37 26.87 8.99
N ASN A 324 2.33 26.32 9.72
CA ASN A 324 2.64 26.75 11.08
C ASN A 324 3.10 28.22 11.11
N THR A 325 3.97 28.62 10.19
CA THR A 325 4.41 30.02 10.05
C THR A 325 3.24 30.97 9.77
N ALA A 326 2.32 30.58 8.88
CA ALA A 326 1.15 31.38 8.55
C ALA A 326 0.14 31.46 9.70
N ARG A 327 0.01 30.41 10.51
CA ARG A 327 -0.86 30.38 11.69
C ARG A 327 -0.37 31.32 12.78
N ASP A 328 0.93 31.29 13.07
CA ASP A 328 1.54 32.14 14.11
C ASP A 328 1.57 33.62 13.73
N ALA A 329 1.69 33.94 12.45
CA ALA A 329 1.58 35.31 11.97
C ALA A 329 0.17 35.93 12.13
N ARG A 330 -0.85 35.11 12.44
CA ARG A 330 -2.25 35.53 12.62
C ARG A 330 -2.68 35.64 14.09
N THR A 331 -1.86 35.16 15.02
CA THR A 331 -2.09 35.22 16.48
C THR A 331 -1.35 36.39 17.10
#